data_AF-A0A034WEP2-F1
#
_entry.id   AF-A0A034WEP2-F1
#
_cell.length_a   1.000
_cell.length_b   1.000
_cell.length_c   1.000
_cell.angle_alpha   90.00
_cell.angle_beta   90.00
_cell.angle_gamma   90.00
#
_symmetry.space_group_name_H-M   'P 1'
#
loop_
_entity.id
_entity.type
_entity.pdbx_description
1 polymer ?
#
loop_
_entity_poly.entity_id
_entity_poly.type
_entity_poly.pdbx_seq_one_letter_code
_entity_poly.pdbx_strand_id
1 'polypeptide(L)'
;MAIKTKSTMATKMTQKQQCKQEEEDQQQQHQHQQKQNSNYSHRLHLHLGTTPFQLQTVAISMVVIIFGLLCTAICVSGQVDGYTAGVDYPAYESVPKGLSFKCRNRLPGYYADTETRCQVWHWCLHSGHQYSFICPNGTVFNQAVRVCDWWTNVNCPVAEQLYKNNDELYRTTEPNPEQNL
;
A
#
# COMPACT_ATOMS: atom_id res chain seq x y z
N MET A 1 -37.81 20.82 -20.50
CA MET A 1 -36.48 20.87 -19.87
C MET A 1 -36.28 22.25 -19.26
N ALA A 2 -36.34 22.31 -17.94
CA ALA A 2 -35.95 23.40 -17.01
C ALA A 2 -35.89 22.68 -15.64
N ILE A 3 -34.97 22.91 -14.71
CA ILE A 3 -34.67 24.17 -14.02
C ILE A 3 -33.26 24.09 -13.39
N LYS A 4 -32.62 25.25 -13.34
CA LYS A 4 -31.33 25.63 -12.74
C LYS A 4 -31.21 25.42 -11.22
N THR A 5 -29.96 25.23 -10.78
CA THR A 5 -29.27 25.76 -9.57
C THR A 5 -29.71 25.41 -8.14
N LYS A 6 -28.78 24.80 -7.40
CA LYS A 6 -28.37 25.20 -6.03
C LYS A 6 -26.85 25.03 -5.96
N SER A 7 -26.02 26.01 -6.33
CA SER A 7 -25.54 27.13 -5.51
C SER A 7 -25.60 26.91 -3.99
N THR A 8 -24.40 26.67 -3.44
CA THR A 8 -23.83 27.36 -2.27
C THR A 8 -24.60 27.30 -0.95
N MET A 9 -24.25 26.34 -0.09
CA MET A 9 -24.09 26.53 1.37
C MET A 9 -23.19 25.42 1.95
N ALA A 10 -21.90 25.42 1.61
CA ALA A 10 -20.89 24.80 2.46
C ALA A 10 -20.30 25.93 3.32
N THR A 11 -21.08 26.31 4.32
CA THR A 11 -20.70 27.23 5.39
C THR A 11 -19.39 26.75 6.01
N LYS A 12 -18.40 27.65 6.17
CA LYS A 12 -17.21 27.42 7.00
C LYS A 12 -17.67 27.04 8.41
N MET A 13 -17.79 25.76 8.70
CA MET A 13 -17.98 25.25 10.05
C MET A 13 -16.63 25.24 10.75
N THR A 14 -16.58 25.81 11.95
CA THR A 14 -15.38 25.82 12.76
C THR A 14 -15.14 24.42 13.34
N GLN A 15 -13.88 24.04 13.57
CA GLN A 15 -13.50 22.74 14.17
C GLN A 15 -14.30 22.38 15.44
N LYS A 16 -14.70 23.40 16.22
CA LYS A 16 -15.51 23.24 17.43
C LYS A 16 -16.96 22.79 17.14
N GLN A 17 -17.52 23.17 16.00
CA GLN A 17 -18.86 22.74 15.56
C GLN A 17 -18.83 21.34 14.98
N GLN A 18 -17.73 20.96 14.33
CA GLN A 18 -17.56 19.63 13.76
C GLN A 18 -17.40 18.55 14.85
N CYS A 19 -16.63 18.82 15.90
CA CYS A 19 -16.50 17.94 17.07
C CYS A 19 -17.85 17.76 17.80
N LYS A 20 -18.65 18.84 17.92
CA LYS A 20 -19.96 18.76 18.55
C LYS A 20 -20.97 17.95 17.73
N GLN A 21 -20.89 18.03 16.40
CA GLN A 21 -21.72 17.21 15.50
C GLN A 21 -21.35 15.72 15.61
N GLU A 22 -20.05 15.40 15.69
CA GLU A 22 -19.56 14.03 15.86
C GLU A 22 -19.97 13.43 17.22
N GLU A 23 -19.97 14.22 18.30
CA GLU A 23 -20.46 13.78 19.62
C GLU A 23 -21.98 13.48 19.61
N GLU A 24 -22.78 14.32 18.95
CA GLU A 24 -24.24 14.11 18.82
C GLU A 24 -24.56 12.87 17.96
N ASP A 25 -23.80 12.63 16.88
CA ASP A 25 -23.94 11.45 16.02
C ASP A 25 -23.54 10.16 16.76
N GLN A 26 -22.47 10.17 17.57
CA GLN A 26 -22.08 9.03 18.41
C GLN A 26 -23.14 8.71 19.46
N GLN A 27 -23.77 9.73 20.06
CA GLN A 27 -24.79 9.54 21.08
C GLN A 27 -26.10 8.98 20.48
N GLN A 28 -26.45 9.37 19.25
CA GLN A 28 -27.56 8.76 18.50
C GLN A 28 -27.28 7.31 18.12
N GLN A 29 -26.03 7.00 17.72
CA GLN A 29 -25.63 5.64 17.35
C GLN A 29 -25.70 4.69 18.56
N HIS A 30 -25.26 5.13 19.74
CA HIS A 30 -25.34 4.34 20.97
C HIS A 30 -26.80 4.10 21.42
N GLN A 31 -27.69 5.10 21.28
CA GLN A 31 -29.12 4.92 21.53
C GLN A 31 -29.79 3.95 20.54
N HIS A 32 -29.40 3.96 19.27
CA HIS A 32 -29.90 3.01 18.27
C HIS A 32 -29.48 1.58 18.62
N GLN A 33 -28.22 1.40 19.06
CA GLN A 33 -27.69 0.10 19.48
C GLN A 33 -28.37 -0.44 20.74
N GLN A 34 -28.68 0.44 21.71
CA GLN A 34 -29.46 0.07 22.91
C GLN A 34 -30.90 -0.35 22.58
N LYS A 35 -31.57 0.32 21.62
CA LYS A 35 -32.90 -0.09 21.15
C LYS A 35 -32.89 -1.42 20.39
N GLN A 36 -31.83 -1.71 19.64
CA GLN A 36 -31.68 -3.01 18.97
C GLN A 36 -31.46 -4.15 19.97
N ASN A 37 -30.67 -3.93 21.03
CA ASN A 37 -30.47 -4.93 22.09
C ASN A 37 -31.73 -5.21 22.91
N SER A 38 -32.57 -4.20 23.19
CA SER A 38 -33.85 -4.38 23.89
C SER A 38 -34.85 -5.20 23.06
N ASN A 39 -34.86 -5.02 21.73
CA ASN A 39 -35.73 -5.78 20.82
C ASN A 39 -35.31 -7.26 20.63
N TYR A 40 -34.06 -7.62 20.92
CA TYR A 40 -33.61 -9.02 20.88
C TYR A 40 -34.08 -9.82 22.11
N SER A 41 -34.27 -9.16 23.26
CA SER A 41 -34.60 -9.83 24.52
C SER A 41 -36.06 -10.28 24.65
N HIS A 42 -36.95 -9.95 23.69
CA HIS A 42 -38.39 -10.20 23.81
C HIS A 42 -39.00 -11.19 22.80
N ARG A 43 -38.18 -11.97 22.07
CA ARG A 43 -38.67 -12.97 21.09
C ARG A 43 -38.18 -14.40 21.31
N LEU A 44 -38.07 -14.84 22.56
CA LEU A 44 -37.97 -16.27 22.87
C LEU A 44 -39.38 -16.88 22.99
N HIS A 45 -40.05 -17.09 21.86
CA HIS A 45 -41.24 -17.93 21.79
C HIS A 45 -40.85 -19.31 21.25
N LEU A 46 -40.93 -20.32 22.13
CA LEU A 46 -40.77 -21.73 21.84
C LEU A 46 -41.87 -22.18 20.87
N HIS A 47 -41.52 -22.53 19.63
CA HIS A 47 -42.38 -23.31 18.74
C HIS A 47 -41.68 -24.64 18.43
N LEU A 48 -41.94 -25.66 19.26
CA LEU A 48 -41.69 -27.05 18.91
C LEU A 48 -42.80 -27.49 17.94
N GLY A 49 -42.48 -27.47 16.65
CA GLY A 49 -43.35 -27.98 15.59
C GLY A 49 -42.64 -27.88 14.24
N THR A 50 -41.79 -28.85 13.93
CA THR A 50 -41.07 -28.92 12.65
C THR A 50 -42.03 -29.34 11.54
N THR A 51 -42.48 -28.38 10.73
CA THR A 51 -43.18 -28.66 9.47
C THR A 51 -42.17 -29.16 8.42
N PRO A 52 -42.57 -30.01 7.45
CA PRO A 52 -41.66 -30.54 6.43
C PRO A 52 -40.97 -29.47 5.55
N PHE A 53 -41.51 -28.25 5.53
CA PHE A 53 -40.91 -27.08 4.86
C PHE A 53 -39.62 -26.57 5.56
N GLN A 54 -39.43 -26.90 6.84
CA GLN A 54 -38.24 -26.51 7.61
C GLN A 54 -37.00 -27.32 7.24
N LEU A 55 -37.15 -28.60 6.86
CA LEU A 55 -36.00 -29.48 6.58
C LEU A 55 -35.20 -29.02 5.35
N GLN A 56 -35.91 -28.52 4.32
CA GLN A 56 -35.29 -27.95 3.12
C GLN A 56 -34.53 -26.64 3.45
N THR A 57 -35.11 -25.82 4.31
CA THR A 57 -34.53 -24.51 4.70
C THR A 57 -33.27 -24.68 5.55
N VAL A 58 -33.26 -25.67 6.44
CA VAL A 58 -32.07 -26.04 7.23
C VAL A 58 -30.97 -26.60 6.32
N ALA A 59 -31.31 -27.46 5.34
CA ALA A 59 -30.34 -27.99 4.40
C ALA A 59 -29.68 -26.89 3.54
N ILE A 60 -30.46 -25.95 3.01
CA ILE A 60 -29.93 -24.80 2.24
C ILE A 60 -29.04 -23.93 3.12
N SER A 61 -29.43 -23.69 4.38
CA SER A 61 -28.64 -22.90 5.32
C SER A 61 -27.29 -23.56 5.61
N MET A 62 -27.27 -24.89 5.78
CA MET A 62 -26.03 -25.66 5.96
C MET A 62 -25.14 -25.61 4.72
N VAL A 63 -25.70 -25.68 3.51
CA VAL A 63 -24.92 -25.57 2.26
C VAL A 63 -24.31 -24.17 2.10
N VAL A 64 -25.06 -23.11 2.42
CA VAL A 64 -24.55 -21.72 2.38
C VAL A 64 -23.46 -21.50 3.42
N ILE A 65 -23.60 -22.08 4.62
CA ILE A 65 -22.57 -22.01 5.67
C ILE A 65 -21.33 -22.81 5.26
N ILE A 66 -21.48 -24.02 4.72
CA ILE A 66 -20.36 -24.85 4.27
C ILE A 66 -19.64 -24.18 3.10
N PHE A 67 -20.37 -23.69 2.10
CA PHE A 67 -19.77 -22.98 0.96
C PHE A 67 -19.13 -21.65 1.39
N GLY A 68 -19.76 -20.92 2.31
CA GLY A 68 -19.19 -19.72 2.91
C GLY A 68 -17.90 -20.01 3.67
N LEU A 69 -17.87 -21.03 4.52
CA LEU A 69 -16.67 -21.46 5.25
C LEU A 69 -15.57 -21.96 4.29
N LEU A 70 -15.93 -22.73 3.26
CA LEU A 70 -15.00 -23.21 2.24
C LEU A 70 -14.42 -22.07 1.41
N CYS A 71 -15.24 -21.10 1.00
CA CYS A 71 -14.80 -19.89 0.31
C CYS A 71 -13.90 -19.03 1.22
N THR A 72 -14.23 -18.84 2.49
CA THR A 72 -13.35 -18.09 3.40
C THR A 72 -11.99 -18.78 3.60
N ALA A 73 -11.94 -20.11 3.60
CA ALA A 73 -10.68 -20.84 3.68
C ALA A 73 -9.82 -20.70 2.40
N ILE A 74 -10.43 -20.59 1.23
CA ILE A 74 -9.73 -20.36 -0.05
C ILE A 74 -9.33 -18.88 -0.22
N CYS A 75 -10.13 -17.94 0.29
CA CYS A 75 -9.90 -16.50 0.16
C CYS A 75 -8.91 -15.92 1.20
N VAL A 76 -8.56 -16.67 2.26
CA VAL A 76 -7.58 -16.24 3.28
C VAL A 76 -6.13 -16.34 2.78
N SER A 77 -5.89 -16.99 1.65
CA SER A 77 -4.63 -16.86 0.90
C SER A 77 -4.65 -15.58 0.07
N GLY A 78 -4.83 -14.43 0.72
CA GLY A 78 -4.70 -13.12 0.10
C GLY A 78 -3.26 -12.89 -0.36
N GLN A 79 -2.91 -13.40 -1.53
CA GLN A 79 -1.83 -12.89 -2.36
C GLN A 79 -2.52 -12.18 -3.52
N VAL A 80 -2.63 -10.86 -3.41
CA VAL A 80 -3.00 -10.03 -4.55
C VAL A 80 -1.85 -10.13 -5.54
N ASP A 81 -2.20 -10.38 -6.81
CA ASP A 81 -1.34 -10.34 -8.00
C ASP A 81 -0.45 -11.57 -8.22
N GLY A 82 -0.60 -12.20 -9.38
CA GLY A 82 0.03 -13.46 -9.79
C GLY A 82 1.55 -13.42 -10.01
N TYR A 83 2.28 -12.75 -9.11
CA TYR A 83 3.73 -12.64 -9.09
C TYR A 83 4.31 -13.43 -7.92
N THR A 84 5.39 -14.14 -8.19
CA THR A 84 6.11 -15.03 -7.26
C THR A 84 7.45 -14.40 -6.89
N ALA A 85 7.60 -14.08 -5.60
CA ALA A 85 8.86 -13.61 -5.02
C ALA A 85 10.02 -14.57 -5.33
N GLY A 86 11.18 -14.03 -5.69
CA GLY A 86 12.36 -14.80 -6.10
C GLY A 86 12.36 -15.20 -7.57
N VAL A 87 11.19 -15.40 -8.19
CA VAL A 87 11.05 -15.69 -9.62
C VAL A 87 10.90 -14.39 -10.41
N ASP A 88 9.76 -13.71 -10.24
CA ASP A 88 9.42 -12.51 -11.01
C ASP A 88 10.23 -11.29 -10.57
N TYR A 89 10.48 -11.18 -9.26
CA TYR A 89 11.26 -10.10 -8.67
C TYR A 89 12.19 -10.60 -7.55
N PRO A 90 13.31 -9.92 -7.27
CA PRO A 90 14.18 -10.28 -6.16
C PRO A 90 13.50 -10.07 -4.79
N ALA A 91 13.74 -10.99 -3.88
CA ALA A 91 13.19 -10.97 -2.51
C ALA A 91 14.28 -11.34 -1.49
N TYR A 92 15.39 -10.61 -1.51
CA TYR A 92 16.41 -10.67 -0.48
C TYR A 92 15.83 -10.08 0.82
N GLU A 93 16.13 -10.73 1.95
CA GLU A 93 15.72 -10.24 3.29
C GLU A 93 16.72 -9.23 3.87
N SER A 94 17.94 -9.21 3.35
CA SER A 94 19.02 -8.31 3.75
C SER A 94 20.04 -8.17 2.62
N VAL A 95 20.93 -7.18 2.72
CA VAL A 95 22.03 -7.00 1.76
C VAL A 95 22.94 -8.25 1.79
N PRO A 96 23.09 -9.00 0.68
CA PRO A 96 23.95 -10.17 0.65
C PRO A 96 25.42 -9.82 0.95
N LYS A 97 26.13 -10.73 1.60
CA LYS A 97 27.58 -10.60 1.80
C LYS A 97 28.31 -10.95 0.51
N GLY A 98 29.44 -10.28 0.27
CA GLY A 98 30.34 -10.64 -0.83
C GLY A 98 29.98 -10.06 -2.20
N LEU A 99 29.07 -9.08 -2.28
CA LEU A 99 28.75 -8.38 -3.52
C LEU A 99 29.99 -7.81 -4.21
N SER A 100 30.03 -7.93 -5.53
CA SER A 100 31.16 -7.47 -6.36
C SER A 100 31.24 -5.94 -6.45
N PHE A 101 30.12 -5.22 -6.28
CA PHE A 101 30.08 -3.76 -6.34
C PHE A 101 30.99 -3.11 -5.30
N LYS A 102 31.75 -2.10 -5.74
CA LYS A 102 32.61 -1.24 -4.91
C LYS A 102 32.48 0.21 -5.33
N CYS A 103 32.42 1.11 -4.34
CA CYS A 103 32.50 2.57 -4.54
C CYS A 103 33.88 3.08 -4.97
N ARG A 104 34.92 2.25 -4.90
CA ARG A 104 36.28 2.65 -5.30
C ARG A 104 36.30 3.06 -6.78
N ASN A 105 36.89 4.22 -7.07
CA ASN A 105 36.98 4.80 -8.41
C ASN A 105 35.63 5.19 -9.03
N ARG A 106 34.60 5.43 -8.19
CA ARG A 106 33.31 5.97 -8.62
C ARG A 106 33.11 7.35 -8.01
N LEU A 107 32.33 8.19 -8.69
CA LEU A 107 31.92 9.46 -8.13
C LEU A 107 31.00 9.23 -6.92
N PRO A 108 30.90 10.18 -5.99
CA PRO A 108 29.91 10.11 -4.94
C PRO A 108 28.51 10.03 -5.57
N GLY A 109 27.56 9.34 -4.95
CA GLY A 109 26.22 9.17 -5.51
C GLY A 109 25.59 7.81 -5.22
N TYR A 110 24.55 7.49 -5.99
CA TYR A 110 23.68 6.33 -5.80
C TYR A 110 23.83 5.35 -6.95
N TYR A 111 23.98 4.06 -6.63
CA TYR A 111 24.28 3.03 -7.62
C TYR A 111 23.41 1.79 -7.39
N ALA A 112 22.62 1.41 -8.39
CA ALA A 112 21.92 0.14 -8.41
C ALA A 112 22.92 -1.03 -8.39
N ASP A 113 22.63 -2.09 -7.64
CA ASP A 113 23.41 -3.33 -7.71
C ASP A 113 22.75 -4.32 -8.69
N THR A 114 23.33 -4.51 -9.87
CA THR A 114 22.78 -5.42 -10.88
C THR A 114 22.93 -6.90 -10.52
N GLU A 115 23.88 -7.26 -9.64
CA GLU A 115 24.09 -8.64 -9.16
C GLU A 115 22.88 -9.13 -8.34
N THR A 116 22.24 -8.22 -7.60
CA THR A 116 21.03 -8.45 -6.80
C THR A 116 19.72 -8.14 -7.55
N ARG A 117 19.76 -8.08 -8.88
CA ARG A 117 18.62 -7.63 -9.71
C ARG A 117 18.06 -6.27 -9.25
N CYS A 118 18.95 -5.36 -8.85
CA CYS A 118 18.67 -4.01 -8.40
C CYS A 118 17.86 -3.91 -7.10
N GLN A 119 17.61 -4.99 -6.35
CA GLN A 119 16.99 -4.85 -5.03
C GLN A 119 17.92 -4.16 -4.04
N VAL A 120 19.22 -4.40 -4.15
CA VAL A 120 20.24 -3.67 -3.40
C VAL A 120 20.69 -2.45 -4.21
N TRP A 121 21.01 -1.38 -3.48
CA TRP A 121 21.68 -0.20 -4.03
C TRP A 121 22.73 0.32 -3.04
N HIS A 122 23.65 1.11 -3.55
CA HIS A 122 24.80 1.61 -2.83
C HIS A 122 24.86 3.13 -2.84
N TRP A 123 25.18 3.70 -1.67
CA TRP A 123 25.54 5.10 -1.53
C TRP A 123 27.05 5.23 -1.39
N CYS A 124 27.68 5.86 -2.38
CA CYS A 124 29.09 6.15 -2.38
C CYS A 124 29.36 7.58 -1.87
N LEU A 125 30.26 7.69 -0.89
CA LEU A 125 30.77 8.98 -0.41
C LEU A 125 32.05 9.40 -1.15
N HIS A 126 32.43 10.67 -1.01
CA HIS A 126 33.67 11.22 -1.56
C HIS A 126 34.94 10.56 -1.01
N SER A 127 34.88 10.00 0.20
CA SER A 127 35.96 9.19 0.77
C SER A 127 36.12 7.80 0.13
N GLY A 128 35.21 7.41 -0.78
CA GLY A 128 35.09 6.04 -1.28
C GLY A 128 34.41 5.09 -0.30
N HIS A 129 33.94 5.59 0.85
CA HIS A 129 33.13 4.79 1.78
C HIS A 129 31.78 4.43 1.15
N GLN A 130 31.32 3.22 1.44
CA GLN A 130 30.13 2.61 0.82
C GLN A 130 29.11 2.25 1.91
N TYR A 131 27.89 2.74 1.74
CA TYR A 131 26.71 2.21 2.43
C TYR A 131 25.88 1.42 1.44
N SER A 132 25.23 0.35 1.92
CA SER A 132 24.40 -0.51 1.07
C SER A 132 23.04 -0.68 1.71
N PHE A 133 22.01 -0.61 0.89
CA PHE A 133 20.61 -0.61 1.32
C PHE A 133 19.81 -1.58 0.45
N ILE A 134 18.69 -2.03 0.98
CA ILE A 134 17.79 -2.93 0.28
C ILE A 134 16.43 -2.25 0.10
N CYS A 135 15.87 -2.33 -1.10
CA CYS A 135 14.51 -1.91 -1.39
C CYS A 135 13.49 -2.91 -0.80
N PRO A 136 12.31 -2.45 -0.34
CA PRO A 136 11.24 -3.34 0.12
C PRO A 136 10.84 -4.41 -0.89
N ASN A 137 10.32 -5.54 -0.42
CA ASN A 137 9.82 -6.62 -1.29
C ASN A 137 8.81 -6.10 -2.31
N GLY A 138 9.00 -6.48 -3.58
CA GLY A 138 8.21 -6.01 -4.72
C GLY A 138 8.75 -4.74 -5.39
N THR A 139 9.83 -4.14 -4.87
CA THR A 139 10.46 -2.95 -5.46
C THR A 139 11.96 -3.17 -5.72
N VAL A 140 12.50 -2.42 -6.67
CA VAL A 140 13.94 -2.41 -7.00
C VAL A 140 14.39 -0.97 -7.26
N PHE A 141 15.68 -0.72 -7.11
CA PHE A 141 16.25 0.61 -7.25
C PHE A 141 16.25 1.05 -8.72
N ASN A 142 15.46 2.08 -9.00
CA ASN A 142 15.42 2.73 -10.30
C ASN A 142 16.57 3.73 -10.41
N GLN A 143 17.67 3.32 -11.05
CA GLN A 143 18.85 4.17 -11.20
C GLN A 143 18.51 5.53 -11.81
N ALA A 144 17.60 5.60 -12.79
CA ALA A 144 17.29 6.84 -13.53
C ALA A 144 16.81 7.97 -12.62
N VAL A 145 15.99 7.64 -11.61
CA VAL A 145 15.35 8.60 -10.69
C VAL A 145 15.84 8.46 -9.24
N ARG A 146 16.73 7.50 -8.98
CA ARG A 146 17.41 7.26 -7.69
C ARG A 146 16.46 6.95 -6.54
N VAL A 147 15.40 6.19 -6.81
CA VAL A 147 14.41 5.73 -5.81
C VAL A 147 14.08 4.26 -6.01
N CYS A 148 13.60 3.59 -4.96
CA CYS A 148 12.98 2.27 -5.12
C CYS A 148 11.63 2.44 -5.81
N ASP A 149 11.40 1.71 -6.89
CA ASP A 149 10.17 1.71 -7.69
C ASP A 149 9.72 0.26 -7.89
N TRP A 150 8.48 0.07 -8.33
CA TRP A 150 7.96 -1.26 -8.65
C TRP A 150 8.87 -1.94 -9.67
N TRP A 151 9.16 -3.23 -9.45
CA TRP A 151 10.10 -3.98 -10.30
C TRP A 151 9.72 -3.98 -11.79
N THR A 152 8.42 -3.87 -12.08
CA THR A 152 7.87 -3.75 -13.44
C THR A 152 8.20 -2.43 -14.13
N ASN A 153 8.51 -1.37 -13.38
CA ASN A 153 8.86 -0.05 -13.90
C ASN A 153 10.37 0.11 -14.17
N VAL A 154 11.19 -0.87 -13.75
CA VAL A 154 12.65 -0.74 -13.76
C VAL A 154 13.30 -1.77 -14.68
N ASN A 155 14.00 -1.29 -15.70
CA ASN A 155 14.87 -2.12 -16.53
C ASN A 155 16.24 -2.28 -15.85
N CYS A 156 16.35 -3.18 -14.88
CA CYS A 156 17.57 -3.37 -14.10
C CYS A 156 18.84 -3.68 -14.93
N PRO A 157 18.80 -4.54 -15.98
CA PRO A 157 19.99 -4.84 -16.79
C PRO A 157 20.70 -3.64 -17.42
N VAL A 158 20.00 -2.51 -17.60
CA VAL A 158 20.60 -1.27 -18.16
C VAL A 158 21.00 -0.26 -17.09
N ALA A 159 20.83 -0.57 -15.80
CA ALA A 159 21.05 0.38 -14.70
C ALA A 159 22.47 0.96 -14.70
N GLU A 160 23.50 0.16 -15.00
CA GLU A 160 24.88 0.65 -15.03
C GLU A 160 25.12 1.76 -16.06
N GLN A 161 24.39 1.73 -17.18
CA GLN A 161 24.47 2.76 -18.22
C GLN A 161 23.94 4.10 -17.74
N LEU A 162 23.13 4.09 -16.67
CA LEU A 162 22.50 5.26 -16.08
C LEU A 162 23.30 5.84 -14.91
N TYR A 163 24.40 5.22 -14.46
CA TYR A 163 25.22 5.73 -13.34
C TYR A 163 25.73 7.16 -13.54
N LYS A 164 25.85 7.61 -14.79
CA LYS A 164 26.23 8.97 -15.18
C LYS A 164 25.27 10.03 -14.63
N ASN A 165 24.04 9.65 -14.32
CA ASN A 165 23.09 10.58 -13.73
C ASN A 165 23.50 11.04 -12.32
N ASN A 166 24.46 10.38 -11.67
CA ASN A 166 25.03 10.88 -10.42
C ASN A 166 25.74 12.23 -10.58
N ASP A 167 26.18 12.59 -11.78
CA ASP A 167 26.82 13.89 -12.06
C ASP A 167 25.89 15.07 -11.77
N GLU A 168 24.57 14.87 -11.88
CA GLU A 168 23.56 15.88 -11.59
C GLU A 168 23.49 16.24 -10.10
N LEU A 169 23.85 15.31 -9.20
CA LEU A 169 23.77 15.52 -7.75
C LEU A 169 24.71 16.62 -7.24
N TYR A 170 25.74 16.95 -8.02
CA TYR A 170 26.78 17.93 -7.66
C TYR A 170 26.76 19.18 -8.53
N ARG A 171 25.76 19.31 -9.42
CA ARG A 171 25.64 20.54 -10.20
C ARG A 171 25.18 21.66 -9.26
N THR A 172 26.04 22.65 -9.04
CA THR A 172 25.64 23.92 -8.45
C THR A 172 24.49 24.47 -9.28
N THR A 173 23.38 24.86 -8.65
CA THR A 173 22.46 25.82 -9.27
C THR A 173 23.27 27.09 -9.49
N GLU A 174 23.86 27.23 -10.68
CA GLU A 174 24.42 28.50 -11.12
C GLU A 174 23.29 29.53 -10.99
N PRO A 175 23.47 30.62 -10.23
CA PRO A 175 22.47 31.67 -10.17
C PRO A 175 22.24 32.19 -11.58
N ASN A 176 21.01 32.10 -12.07
CA ASN A 176 20.63 32.64 -13.38
C ASN A 176 20.92 34.15 -13.40
N PRO A 177 21.83 34.65 -14.25
CA PRO A 177 22.10 36.09 -14.35
C PRO A 177 20.89 36.90 -14.83
N GLU A 178 19.89 36.25 -15.42
CA GLU A 178 18.74 36.89 -16.08
C GLU A 178 17.56 37.19 -15.13
N GLN A 179 17.65 36.87 -13.83
CA GLN A 179 16.62 37.24 -12.85
C GLN A 179 16.94 38.52 -12.06
N ASN A 180 18.02 39.23 -12.42
CA ASN A 180 18.43 40.49 -11.79
C ASN A 180 18.51 41.67 -12.79
N LEU A 181 17.77 41.61 -13.90
CA LEU A 181 17.51 42.78 -14.76
C LEU A 181 16.05 43.21 -14.70
#